data_AF-A0A8J2TNU2-F1
#
_entry.id   AF-A0A8J2TNU2-F1
#
_cell.length_a   1.000
_cell.length_b   1.000
_cell.length_c   1.000
_cell.angle_alpha   90.00
_cell.angle_beta   90.00
_cell.angle_gamma   90.00
#
_symmetry.space_group_name_H-M   'P 1'
#
loop_
_entity.id
_entity.type
_entity.pdbx_description
1 polymer ?
#
loop_
_entity_poly.entity_id
_entity_poly.type
_entity_poly.pdbx_seq_one_letter_code
_entity_poly.pdbx_strand_id
1 'polypeptide(L)'
;MNKKKEQFEFVYVENDGTVRELDNEEIEYLQTEFEPTDGARPYIKSSYEQLTPDKKILGFLNRNKVPENIEITETDIRYTEFGFPINICSSNRIIELHVGIFSVYILGGWDVVVEDFTFTLTNTQNGQIINPRDTQWRIQSYEFGELAKKIKILDIPERGNYRIDFKNLDSLKVWKARLPLIYRVFSKPIEKQNIQIIIL
;
A
#
# COMPACT_ATOMS: atom_id res chain seq x y z
N MET A 1 28.26 14.63 18.63
CA MET A 1 28.66 13.77 17.49
C MET A 1 27.43 13.02 17.02
N ASN A 2 26.79 13.48 15.94
CA ASN A 2 25.64 12.80 15.35
C ASN A 2 26.14 11.53 14.64
N LYS A 3 25.85 10.36 15.20
CA LYS A 3 25.87 9.11 14.42
C LYS A 3 24.75 9.25 13.39
N LYS A 4 25.10 9.59 12.14
CA LYS A 4 24.20 9.34 11.00
C LYS A 4 23.77 7.87 11.13
N LYS A 5 22.47 7.60 11.23
CA LYS A 5 21.94 6.25 11.02
C LYS A 5 22.54 5.76 9.70
N GLU A 6 23.23 4.62 9.71
CA GLU A 6 23.74 4.02 8.49
C GLU A 6 22.54 3.77 7.58
N GLN A 7 22.53 4.42 6.42
CA GLN A 7 21.49 4.26 5.42
C GLN A 7 21.65 2.89 4.76
N PHE A 8 20.54 2.20 4.51
CA PHE A 8 20.57 0.86 3.94
C PHE A 8 21.15 0.89 2.51
N GLU A 9 21.83 -0.18 2.11
CA GLU A 9 22.60 -0.25 0.86
C GLU A 9 21.72 -0.32 -0.40
N PHE A 10 20.45 -0.68 -0.24
CA PHE A 10 19.45 -0.75 -1.30
C PHE A 10 18.43 0.38 -1.19
N VAL A 11 17.87 0.73 -2.34
CA VAL A 11 16.77 1.66 -2.56
C VAL A 11 15.75 1.00 -3.49
N TYR A 12 14.56 1.60 -3.61
CA TYR A 12 13.54 1.14 -4.56
C TYR A 12 13.40 2.14 -5.71
N VAL A 13 13.38 1.63 -6.93
CA VAL A 13 13.01 2.40 -8.13
C VAL A 13 11.52 2.20 -8.37
N GLU A 14 10.76 3.29 -8.43
CA GLU A 14 9.34 3.27 -8.73
C GLU A 14 9.06 3.19 -10.23
N ASN A 15 7.80 2.99 -10.60
CA ASN A 15 7.43 2.75 -11.99
C ASN A 15 7.56 4.01 -12.88
N ASP A 16 7.56 5.19 -12.28
CA ASP A 16 7.83 6.48 -12.94
C ASP A 16 9.33 6.82 -13.04
N GLY A 17 10.20 5.97 -12.47
CA GLY A 17 11.65 6.15 -12.45
C GLY A 17 12.18 6.95 -11.25
N THR A 18 11.32 7.41 -10.35
CA THR A 18 11.78 8.02 -9.09
C THR A 18 12.42 6.97 -8.18
N VAL A 19 13.23 7.41 -7.22
CA VAL A 19 13.99 6.53 -6.33
C VAL A 19 13.76 6.93 -4.89
N ARG A 20 13.47 5.93 -4.05
CA ARG A 20 13.24 6.15 -2.62
C ARG A 20 14.03 5.18 -1.75
N GLU A 21 14.26 5.61 -0.51
CA GLU A 21 14.73 4.76 0.56
C GLU A 21 13.81 3.53 0.75
N LEU A 22 14.32 2.49 1.40
CA LEU A 22 13.52 1.33 1.82
C LEU A 22 13.00 1.46 3.24
N ASP A 23 11.86 0.84 3.50
CA ASP A 23 11.30 0.80 4.84
C ASP A 23 11.70 -0.45 5.61
N ASN A 24 11.29 -0.52 6.88
CA ASN A 24 11.64 -1.66 7.73
C ASN A 24 11.13 -3.01 7.19
N GLU A 25 9.93 -3.10 6.60
CA GLU A 25 9.37 -4.34 6.03
C GLU A 25 10.16 -4.75 4.78
N GLU A 26 10.51 -3.81 3.90
CA GLU A 26 11.33 -4.05 2.71
C GLU A 26 12.79 -4.42 3.06
N ILE A 27 13.34 -3.78 4.09
CA ILE A 27 14.67 -4.10 4.63
C ILE A 27 14.66 -5.53 5.19
N GLU A 28 13.67 -5.87 6.00
CA GLU A 28 13.50 -7.23 6.54
C GLU A 28 13.34 -8.26 5.42
N TYR A 29 12.55 -7.94 4.39
CA TYR A 29 12.39 -8.79 3.21
C TYR A 29 13.70 -9.01 2.44
N LEU A 30 14.52 -7.97 2.24
CA LEU A 30 15.82 -8.11 1.60
C LEU A 30 16.87 -8.84 2.45
N GLN A 31 16.70 -8.82 3.77
CA GLN A 31 17.55 -9.55 4.71
C GLN A 31 17.11 -11.01 4.90
N THR A 32 15.92 -11.38 4.43
CA THR A 32 15.40 -12.75 4.52
C THR A 32 16.20 -13.68 3.60
N GLU A 33 16.58 -14.84 4.11
CA GLU A 33 17.22 -15.88 3.30
C GLU A 33 16.18 -16.57 2.42
N PHE A 34 16.48 -16.70 1.13
CA PHE A 34 15.65 -17.40 0.16
C PHE A 34 16.39 -18.57 -0.45
N GLU A 35 15.68 -19.68 -0.64
CA GLU A 35 16.20 -20.82 -1.40
C GLU A 35 16.44 -20.43 -2.88
N PRO A 36 17.44 -21.00 -3.57
CA PRO A 36 17.79 -20.59 -4.93
C PRO A 36 16.63 -20.64 -5.94
N THR A 37 15.69 -21.57 -5.75
CA THR A 37 14.51 -21.79 -6.60
C THR A 37 13.23 -21.16 -6.04
N ASP A 38 13.33 -20.36 -4.97
CA ASP A 38 12.18 -19.66 -4.41
C ASP A 38 11.72 -18.53 -5.33
N GLY A 39 10.45 -18.57 -5.73
CA GLY A 39 9.82 -17.55 -6.56
C GLY A 39 9.55 -16.24 -5.79
N ALA A 40 9.61 -16.26 -4.46
CA ALA A 40 9.44 -15.08 -3.61
C ALA A 40 10.72 -14.24 -3.47
N ARG A 41 11.78 -14.53 -4.24
CA ARG A 41 13.03 -13.77 -4.18
C ARG A 41 12.84 -12.32 -4.63
N PRO A 42 13.48 -11.35 -3.95
CA PRO A 42 13.44 -9.96 -4.36
C PRO A 42 14.07 -9.79 -5.74
N TYR A 43 13.42 -9.00 -6.59
CA TYR A 43 14.00 -8.60 -7.87
C TYR A 43 15.00 -7.46 -7.67
N ILE A 44 16.29 -7.81 -7.72
CA ILE A 44 17.39 -6.85 -7.60
C ILE A 44 17.90 -6.48 -8.99
N LYS A 45 17.81 -5.20 -9.32
CA LYS A 45 18.30 -4.60 -10.56
C LYS A 45 19.83 -4.54 -10.58
N SER A 46 20.40 -4.90 -11.73
CA SER A 46 21.82 -4.78 -12.03
C SER A 46 22.24 -3.37 -12.43
N SER A 47 21.33 -2.57 -13.00
CA SER A 47 21.50 -1.12 -13.28
C SER A 47 20.15 -0.39 -13.16
N TYR A 48 20.18 0.94 -13.09
CA TYR A 48 18.97 1.78 -13.02
C TYR A 48 18.06 1.56 -14.24
N GLU A 49 18.64 1.48 -15.44
CA GLU A 49 17.93 1.36 -16.73
C GLU A 49 17.39 -0.06 -16.99
N GLN A 50 17.73 -1.04 -16.15
CA GLN A 50 17.27 -2.42 -16.35
C GLN A 50 15.75 -2.51 -16.25
N LEU A 51 15.12 -3.02 -17.30
CA LEU A 51 13.69 -3.29 -17.29
C LEU A 51 13.38 -4.70 -16.81
N THR A 52 12.23 -4.85 -16.15
CA THR A 52 11.60 -6.14 -15.88
C THR A 52 11.18 -6.82 -17.20
N PRO A 53 10.88 -8.14 -17.20
CA PRO A 53 10.39 -8.83 -18.41
C PRO A 53 9.14 -8.20 -19.05
N ASP A 54 8.28 -7.56 -18.25
CA ASP A 54 7.11 -6.80 -18.68
C ASP A 54 7.40 -5.31 -19.01
N LYS A 55 8.67 -4.95 -19.18
CA LYS A 55 9.17 -3.62 -19.59
C LYS A 55 8.92 -2.49 -18.58
N LYS A 56 8.84 -2.79 -17.29
CA LYS A 56 8.77 -1.78 -16.22
C LYS A 56 10.15 -1.44 -15.69
N ILE A 57 10.34 -0.21 -15.22
CA ILE A 57 11.62 0.28 -14.69
C ILE A 57 11.80 -0.02 -13.18
N LEU A 58 10.74 -0.49 -12.51
CA LEU A 58 10.72 -0.67 -11.06
C LEU A 58 11.63 -1.79 -10.53
N GLY A 59 12.00 -1.72 -9.26
CA GLY A 59 12.68 -2.79 -8.52
C GLY A 59 13.75 -2.31 -7.53
N PHE A 60 14.29 -3.24 -6.74
CA PHE A 60 15.35 -2.94 -5.77
C PHE A 60 16.66 -2.64 -6.50
N LEU A 61 17.35 -1.57 -6.12
CA LEU A 61 18.60 -1.14 -6.73
C LEU A 61 19.62 -0.84 -5.63
N ASN A 62 20.88 -1.24 -5.84
CA ASN A 62 21.95 -0.81 -4.94
C ASN A 62 22.11 0.71 -5.05
N ARG A 63 22.15 1.42 -3.92
CA ARG A 63 22.21 2.89 -3.85
C ARG A 63 23.30 3.48 -4.75
N ASN A 64 24.46 2.84 -4.83
CA ASN A 64 25.60 3.33 -5.62
C ASN A 64 25.36 3.28 -7.13
N LYS A 65 24.27 2.64 -7.58
CA LYS A 65 23.87 2.55 -8.97
C LYS A 65 22.76 3.53 -9.34
N VAL A 66 22.31 4.36 -8.40
CA VAL A 66 21.39 5.45 -8.68
C VAL A 66 22.15 6.55 -9.43
N PRO A 67 21.66 7.01 -10.60
CA PRO A 67 22.25 8.14 -11.30
C PRO A 67 22.34 9.40 -10.41
N GLU A 68 23.44 10.14 -10.47
CA GLU A 68 23.68 11.31 -9.60
C GLU A 68 22.64 12.41 -9.75
N ASN A 69 21.94 12.46 -10.89
CA ASN A 69 20.88 13.43 -11.18
C ASN A 69 19.51 13.05 -10.59
N ILE A 70 19.41 11.92 -9.89
CA ILE A 70 18.18 11.43 -9.29
C ILE A 70 18.28 11.57 -7.77
N GLU A 71 17.35 12.32 -7.20
CA GLU A 71 17.23 12.46 -5.76
C GLU A 71 16.63 11.17 -5.14
N ILE A 72 17.27 10.66 -4.09
CA ILE A 72 16.75 9.54 -3.30
C ILE A 72 15.90 10.13 -2.19
N THR A 73 14.59 9.91 -2.27
CA THR A 73 13.63 10.48 -1.33
C THR A 73 13.38 9.52 -0.15
N GLU A 74 13.07 10.02 1.05
CA GLU A 74 12.80 9.13 2.20
C GLU A 74 11.57 8.22 1.98
N THR A 75 11.56 7.01 2.56
CA THR A 75 10.50 6.01 2.31
C THR A 75 9.15 6.38 2.88
N ASP A 76 9.07 7.37 3.76
CA ASP A 76 7.81 7.88 4.28
C ASP A 76 6.90 8.43 3.17
N ILE A 77 7.41 8.52 1.94
CA ILE A 77 6.70 8.94 0.72
C ILE A 77 6.25 7.74 -0.13
N ARG A 78 6.15 6.52 0.43
CA ARG A 78 5.72 5.28 -0.27
C ARG A 78 4.38 5.31 -1.02
N TYR A 79 3.70 6.44 -1.09
CA TYR A 79 2.33 6.59 -1.58
C TYR A 79 2.13 7.87 -2.40
N THR A 80 3.15 8.30 -3.13
CA THR A 80 3.00 9.20 -4.28
C THR A 80 2.18 8.56 -5.39
N GLU A 81 2.09 7.23 -5.45
CA GLU A 81 1.23 6.55 -6.41
C GLU A 81 -0.18 6.34 -5.83
N PHE A 82 -1.09 7.22 -6.25
CA PHE A 82 -2.53 7.03 -6.16
C PHE A 82 -2.93 5.60 -6.59
N GLY A 83 -3.75 4.90 -5.81
CA GLY A 83 -4.22 3.55 -6.15
C GLY A 83 -3.32 2.40 -5.71
N PHE A 84 -2.43 2.58 -4.74
CA PHE A 84 -1.67 1.46 -4.16
C PHE A 84 -2.37 0.81 -2.96
N PRO A 85 -2.26 -0.53 -2.80
CA PRO A 85 -2.77 -1.22 -1.63
C PRO A 85 -2.09 -0.78 -0.32
N ILE A 86 -2.89 -0.45 0.69
CA ILE A 86 -2.44 -0.05 2.03
C ILE A 86 -2.91 -1.11 3.03
N ASN A 87 -1.98 -1.68 3.79
CA ASN A 87 -2.32 -2.64 4.83
C ASN A 87 -3.06 -1.97 5.99
N ILE A 88 -4.17 -2.56 6.45
CA ILE A 88 -4.99 -1.96 7.50
C ILE A 88 -4.29 -1.90 8.88
N CYS A 89 -3.26 -2.73 9.11
CA CYS A 89 -2.46 -2.70 10.33
C CYS A 89 -1.40 -1.59 10.31
N SER A 90 -1.17 -0.96 9.16
CA SER A 90 -0.10 0.01 8.96
C SER A 90 -0.59 1.46 9.07
N SER A 91 -0.88 1.90 10.31
CA SER A 91 -1.26 3.29 10.60
C SER A 91 -0.06 4.24 10.54
N ASN A 92 -0.31 5.55 10.57
CA ASN A 92 0.65 6.64 10.41
C ASN A 92 1.36 6.72 9.05
N ARG A 93 0.87 6.02 8.02
CA ARG A 93 1.42 6.13 6.65
C ARG A 93 0.98 7.44 5.99
N ILE A 94 1.81 8.06 5.15
CA ILE A 94 1.49 9.31 4.44
C ILE A 94 1.17 9.00 3.00
N ILE A 95 -0.01 9.42 2.50
CA ILE A 95 -0.47 9.21 1.12
C ILE A 95 -0.71 10.54 0.39
N GLU A 96 -0.29 10.63 -0.87
CA GLU A 96 -0.63 11.77 -1.72
C GLU A 96 -2.00 11.55 -2.35
N LEU A 97 -2.91 12.51 -2.17
CA LEU A 97 -4.22 12.50 -2.82
C LEU A 97 -4.43 13.82 -3.56
N HIS A 98 -5.02 13.72 -4.76
CA HIS A 98 -5.49 14.89 -5.50
C HIS A 98 -6.93 15.25 -5.09
N VAL A 99 -7.38 16.43 -5.48
CA VAL A 99 -8.76 16.86 -5.26
C VAL A 99 -9.71 15.91 -5.98
N GLY A 100 -10.67 15.34 -5.26
CA GLY A 100 -11.59 14.40 -5.86
C GLY A 100 -12.41 13.58 -4.87
N ILE A 101 -13.35 12.83 -5.43
CA ILE A 101 -14.15 11.86 -4.69
C ILE A 101 -13.61 10.48 -5.02
N PHE A 102 -13.12 9.79 -3.99
CA PHE A 102 -12.54 8.46 -4.12
C PHE A 102 -13.45 7.38 -3.55
N SER A 103 -13.38 6.21 -4.15
CA SER A 103 -13.95 4.97 -3.65
C SER A 103 -12.86 4.20 -2.91
N VAL A 104 -13.21 3.74 -1.71
CA VAL A 104 -12.33 2.89 -0.91
C VAL A 104 -12.76 1.45 -1.08
N TYR A 105 -11.86 0.61 -1.57
CA TYR A 105 -12.07 -0.81 -1.72
C TYR A 105 -11.25 -1.60 -0.72
N ILE A 106 -11.79 -2.74 -0.29
CA ILE A 106 -11.07 -3.78 0.44
C ILE A 106 -10.64 -4.86 -0.55
N LEU A 107 -9.38 -5.28 -0.47
CA LEU A 107 -8.83 -6.40 -1.24
C LEU A 107 -9.00 -7.74 -0.49
N GLY A 108 -8.86 -8.83 -1.22
CA GLY A 108 -8.91 -10.19 -0.70
C GLY A 108 -10.25 -10.92 -0.84
N GLY A 109 -11.36 -10.26 -1.22
CA GLY A 109 -12.64 -10.96 -1.41
C GLY A 109 -13.89 -10.09 -1.51
N TRP A 110 -14.99 -10.68 -2.01
CA TRP A 110 -16.29 -10.01 -2.13
C TRP A 110 -17.22 -10.23 -0.93
N ASP A 111 -16.88 -11.16 -0.04
CA ASP A 111 -17.57 -11.31 1.23
C ASP A 111 -16.85 -10.50 2.31
N VAL A 112 -17.43 -9.35 2.65
CA VAL A 112 -16.85 -8.36 3.56
C VAL A 112 -17.90 -7.92 4.57
N VAL A 113 -17.53 -7.99 5.84
CA VAL A 113 -18.24 -7.39 6.97
C VAL A 113 -17.39 -6.24 7.47
N VAL A 114 -17.93 -5.02 7.43
CA VAL A 114 -17.21 -3.78 7.79
C VAL A 114 -17.49 -3.37 9.23
N GLU A 115 -18.74 -3.50 9.69
CA GLU A 115 -19.18 -3.04 11.02
C GLU A 115 -18.64 -1.63 11.32
N ASP A 116 -17.91 -1.44 12.42
CA ASP A 116 -17.41 -0.15 12.90
C ASP A 116 -16.02 0.21 12.33
N PHE A 117 -15.50 -0.57 11.38
CA PHE A 117 -14.20 -0.31 10.77
C PHE A 117 -14.20 1.03 10.07
N THR A 118 -13.20 1.85 10.38
CA THR A 118 -13.01 3.15 9.77
C THR A 118 -11.55 3.56 9.80
N PHE A 119 -11.23 4.66 9.12
CA PHE A 119 -9.93 5.29 9.17
C PHE A 119 -10.09 6.80 9.05
N THR A 120 -9.03 7.54 9.36
CA THR A 120 -8.98 9.00 9.22
C THR A 120 -7.80 9.39 8.38
N LEU A 121 -7.96 10.46 7.59
CA LEU A 121 -6.87 11.10 6.86
C LEU A 121 -6.59 12.46 7.46
N THR A 122 -5.36 12.72 7.88
CA THR A 122 -4.94 14.02 8.43
C THR A 122 -4.00 14.70 7.45
N ASN A 123 -4.41 15.83 6.88
CA ASN A 123 -3.53 16.62 6.02
C ASN A 123 -2.28 17.04 6.83
N THR A 124 -1.11 16.73 6.31
CA THR A 124 0.18 16.98 6.96
C THR A 124 0.57 18.46 7.01
N GLN A 125 0.02 19.29 6.12
CA GLN A 125 0.34 20.72 6.03
C GLN A 125 -0.52 21.58 6.95
N ASN A 126 -1.83 21.34 6.98
CA ASN A 126 -2.77 22.18 7.73
C ASN A 126 -3.49 21.45 8.88
N GLY A 127 -3.25 20.15 9.05
CA GLY A 127 -3.85 19.34 10.11
C GLY A 127 -5.33 19.00 9.91
N GLN A 128 -5.93 19.31 8.75
CA GLN A 128 -7.33 19.00 8.48
C GLN A 128 -7.58 17.50 8.52
N ILE A 129 -8.60 17.08 9.27
CA ILE A 129 -8.99 15.68 9.39
C ILE A 129 -10.18 15.38 8.47
N ILE A 130 -10.03 14.39 7.62
CA ILE A 130 -11.04 13.88 6.71
C ILE A 130 -11.46 12.49 7.16
N ASN A 131 -12.77 12.27 7.23
CA ASN A 131 -13.36 10.98 7.57
C ASN A 131 -14.08 10.40 6.34
N PRO A 132 -13.86 9.13 6.00
CA PRO A 132 -14.58 8.47 4.92
C PRO A 132 -16.05 8.29 5.30
N ARG A 133 -16.93 8.39 4.31
CA ARG A 133 -18.36 8.15 4.42
C ARG A 133 -18.69 6.70 4.07
N ASP A 134 -19.60 6.10 4.83
CA ASP A 134 -20.16 4.81 4.46
C ASP A 134 -20.96 4.90 3.17
N THR A 135 -20.95 3.82 2.39
CA THR A 135 -21.77 3.69 1.19
C THR A 135 -22.65 2.47 1.26
N GLN A 136 -23.92 2.65 0.86
CA GLN A 136 -24.84 1.54 0.63
C GLN A 136 -24.60 0.87 -0.72
N TRP A 137 -23.94 1.58 -1.66
CA TRP A 137 -23.60 1.09 -3.00
C TRP A 137 -22.27 0.32 -2.96
N ARG A 138 -22.31 -0.88 -2.40
CA ARG A 138 -21.14 -1.79 -2.31
C ARG A 138 -20.99 -2.56 -3.62
N ILE A 139 -20.10 -2.09 -4.47
CA ILE A 139 -19.77 -2.70 -5.76
C ILE A 139 -18.65 -3.73 -5.58
N GLN A 140 -18.80 -4.87 -6.25
CA GLN A 140 -17.75 -5.90 -6.37
C GLN A 140 -16.91 -5.58 -7.61
N SER A 141 -15.59 -5.60 -7.50
CA SER A 141 -14.67 -5.36 -8.59
C SER A 141 -13.44 -6.27 -8.50
N TYR A 142 -12.50 -6.06 -9.42
CA TYR A 142 -11.21 -6.73 -9.43
C TYR A 142 -10.14 -5.65 -9.56
N GLU A 143 -9.41 -5.38 -8.48
CA GLU A 143 -8.43 -4.32 -8.40
C GLU A 143 -7.08 -4.92 -8.00
N PHE A 144 -5.99 -4.43 -8.61
CA PHE A 144 -4.63 -4.88 -8.28
C PHE A 144 -4.42 -6.41 -8.33
N GLY A 145 -5.11 -7.10 -9.24
CA GLY A 145 -5.02 -8.56 -9.34
C GLY A 145 -5.80 -9.34 -8.27
N GLU A 146 -6.60 -8.65 -7.45
CA GLU A 146 -7.38 -9.26 -6.38
C GLU A 146 -8.88 -8.96 -6.46
N LEU A 147 -9.68 -9.81 -5.83
CA LEU A 147 -11.10 -9.54 -5.62
C LEU A 147 -11.24 -8.34 -4.68
N ALA A 148 -11.97 -7.33 -5.12
CA ALA A 148 -12.13 -6.08 -4.40
C ALA A 148 -13.60 -5.77 -4.13
N LYS A 149 -13.88 -5.12 -3.01
CA LYS A 149 -15.22 -4.65 -2.69
C LYS A 149 -15.21 -3.24 -2.15
N LYS A 150 -16.01 -2.37 -2.76
CA LYS A 150 -16.20 -0.99 -2.30
C LYS A 150 -16.87 -1.00 -0.93
N ILE A 151 -16.26 -0.31 0.03
CA ILE A 151 -16.75 -0.20 1.40
C ILE A 151 -17.09 1.24 1.81
N LYS A 152 -16.37 2.23 1.29
CA LYS A 152 -16.53 3.64 1.69
C LYS A 152 -16.28 4.59 0.52
N ILE A 153 -16.61 5.86 0.72
CA ILE A 153 -16.34 6.98 -0.18
C ILE A 153 -15.58 8.04 0.59
N LEU A 154 -14.59 8.64 -0.04
CA LEU A 154 -13.73 9.67 0.53
C LEU A 154 -13.84 10.93 -0.33
N ASP A 155 -13.86 12.10 0.31
CA ASP A 155 -13.95 13.39 -0.37
C ASP A 155 -12.73 14.21 0.02
N ILE A 156 -11.87 14.51 -0.95
CA ILE A 156 -10.60 15.21 -0.76
C ILE A 156 -10.74 16.63 -1.32
N PRO A 157 -10.79 17.66 -0.45
CA PRO A 157 -11.08 19.03 -0.86
C PRO A 157 -9.87 19.74 -1.50
N GLU A 158 -8.65 19.30 -1.17
CA GLU A 158 -7.41 19.91 -1.64
C GLU A 158 -6.37 18.82 -1.92
N ARG A 159 -5.46 19.07 -2.87
CA ARG A 159 -4.35 18.16 -3.11
C ARG A 159 -3.37 18.25 -1.95
N GLY A 160 -2.87 17.11 -1.49
CA GLY A 160 -1.82 17.13 -0.48
C GLY A 160 -1.44 15.74 0.03
N ASN A 161 -0.56 15.76 1.03
CA ASN A 161 -0.08 14.59 1.73
C ASN A 161 -0.93 14.37 2.99
N TYR A 162 -1.52 13.19 3.11
CA TYR A 162 -2.44 12.82 4.18
C TYR A 162 -1.90 11.65 4.99
N ARG A 163 -1.82 11.79 6.30
CA ARG A 163 -1.53 10.67 7.20
C ARG A 163 -2.78 9.83 7.42
N ILE A 164 -2.71 8.52 7.13
CA ILE A 164 -3.78 7.56 7.35
C ILE A 164 -3.66 6.86 8.69
N ASP A 165 -4.76 6.82 9.44
CA ASP A 165 -4.86 6.17 10.75
C ASP A 165 -6.10 5.29 10.80
N PHE A 166 -5.91 3.98 10.96
CA PHE A 166 -6.99 3.00 10.97
C PHE A 166 -7.54 2.75 12.38
N LYS A 167 -8.84 2.46 12.47
CA LYS A 167 -9.57 2.26 13.73
C LYS A 167 -10.49 1.05 13.63
N ASN A 168 -10.71 0.39 14.76
CA ASN A 168 -11.63 -0.75 14.90
C ASN A 168 -11.29 -1.91 13.96
N LEU A 169 -10.00 -2.26 13.83
CA LEU A 169 -9.52 -3.27 12.88
C LEU A 169 -10.22 -4.63 13.02
N ASP A 170 -10.51 -5.05 14.25
CA ASP A 170 -11.09 -6.38 14.52
C ASP A 170 -12.57 -6.50 14.09
N SER A 171 -13.23 -5.37 13.78
CA SER A 171 -14.60 -5.34 13.25
C SER A 171 -14.66 -5.63 11.74
N LEU A 172 -13.54 -5.47 11.03
CA LEU A 172 -13.42 -5.77 9.62
C LEU A 172 -13.11 -7.26 9.42
N LYS A 173 -13.97 -7.96 8.68
CA LYS A 173 -13.79 -9.38 8.33
C LYS A 173 -13.96 -9.55 6.83
N VAL A 174 -13.00 -10.23 6.22
CA VAL A 174 -12.94 -10.48 4.78
C VAL A 174 -12.77 -11.97 4.56
N TRP A 175 -13.51 -12.56 3.62
CA TRP A 175 -13.31 -13.95 3.21
C TRP A 175 -12.90 -13.99 1.74
N LYS A 176 -11.95 -14.87 1.40
CA LYS A 176 -11.53 -15.16 0.01
C LYS A 176 -12.62 -15.89 -0.77
N ALA A 177 -13.71 -15.18 -1.06
CA ALA A 177 -14.91 -15.72 -1.67
C ALA A 177 -15.35 -14.87 -2.85
N ARG A 178 -15.71 -15.56 -3.95
CA ARG A 178 -16.40 -14.98 -5.12
C ARG A 178 -17.93 -14.99 -4.95
N LEU A 179 -18.45 -15.78 -4.02
CA LEU A 179 -19.88 -15.88 -3.71
C LEU A 179 -20.08 -15.60 -2.22
N PRO A 180 -20.72 -14.48 -1.84
CA PRO A 180 -20.91 -14.13 -0.43
C PRO A 180 -21.72 -15.16 0.36
N LEU A 181 -21.53 -15.19 1.68
CA LEU A 181 -22.29 -15.93 2.71
C LEU A 181 -22.04 -17.45 2.75
N ILE A 182 -21.92 -18.13 1.61
CA ILE A 182 -21.77 -19.60 1.57
C ILE A 182 -20.46 -20.05 2.23
N TYR A 183 -19.39 -19.28 2.02
CA TYR A 183 -18.06 -19.63 2.51
C TYR A 183 -17.88 -19.41 4.02
N ARG A 184 -18.72 -18.60 4.68
CA ARG A 184 -18.54 -18.27 6.11
C ARG A 184 -18.69 -19.47 7.03
N VAL A 185 -19.45 -20.49 6.61
CA VAL A 185 -19.69 -21.70 7.40
C VAL A 185 -18.48 -22.65 7.37
N PHE A 186 -17.66 -22.59 6.32
CA PHE A 186 -16.58 -23.54 6.07
C PHE A 186 -15.18 -22.91 6.10
N SER A 187 -15.08 -21.58 6.17
CA SER A 187 -13.80 -20.87 6.10
C SER A 187 -13.71 -19.74 7.13
N LYS A 188 -12.51 -19.56 7.67
CA LYS A 188 -12.18 -18.44 8.55
C LYS A 188 -11.96 -17.17 7.73
N PRO A 189 -12.21 -15.99 8.30
CA PRO A 189 -11.84 -14.73 7.66
C PRO A 189 -10.31 -14.65 7.49
N ILE A 190 -9.88 -13.88 6.51
CA ILE A 190 -8.48 -13.51 6.28
C ILE A 190 -7.95 -12.82 7.54
N GLU A 191 -6.73 -13.15 7.94
CA GLU A 191 -6.05 -12.48 9.04
C GLU A 191 -5.80 -11.01 8.72
N LYS A 192 -5.98 -10.11 9.69
CA LYS A 192 -5.91 -8.65 9.48
C LYS A 192 -4.62 -8.15 8.84
N GLN A 193 -3.50 -8.80 9.14
CA GLN A 193 -2.19 -8.53 8.53
C GLN A 193 -2.12 -8.78 7.02
N ASN A 194 -3.10 -9.50 6.47
CA ASN A 194 -3.21 -9.79 5.04
C ASN A 194 -4.36 -9.01 4.39
N ILE A 195 -5.00 -8.08 5.11
CA ILE A 195 -6.09 -7.25 4.57
C ILE A 195 -5.52 -5.89 4.15
N GLN A 196 -5.81 -5.51 2.91
CA GLN A 196 -5.40 -4.25 2.33
C GLN A 196 -6.62 -3.45 1.85
N ILE A 197 -6.51 -2.12 1.87
CA ILE A 197 -7.42 -1.22 1.19
C ILE A 197 -6.75 -0.58 -0.02
N ILE A 198 -7.54 -0.12 -0.98
CA ILE A 198 -7.08 0.71 -2.10
C ILE A 198 -8.04 1.90 -2.24
N ILE A 199 -7.51 3.07 -2.58
CA ILE A 199 -8.26 4.32 -2.76
C ILE A 199 -8.16 4.69 -4.24
N LEU A 200 -9.30 4.71 -4.94
CA LEU A 200 -9.44 4.90 -6.41
C LEU A 200 -10.51 5.91 -6.79
#